data_AF-A0A3A8EM10-F1
#
_entry.id   AF-A0A3A8EM10-F1
#
_cell.length_a   1.000
_cell.length_b   1.000
_cell.length_c   1.000
_cell.angle_alpha   90.00
_cell.angle_beta   90.00
_cell.angle_gamma   90.00
#
_symmetry.space_group_name_H-M   'P 1'
#
loop_
_entity.id
_entity.type
_entity.pdbx_description
1 polymer ?
#
loop_
_entity_poly.entity_id
_entity_poly.type
_entity_poly.pdbx_seq_one_letter_code
_entity_poly.pdbx_strand_id
1 'polypeptide(L)'
;MKNNNPRPVAQRCEVFQNVFDILLFAGHATKPFTSHDIQECVMDASINTIQNYLADLKERGYIEKDSNRTYVATQFTKDLLNVEGKIKP
;
A
#
# COMPACT_ATOMS: atom_id res chain seq x y z
N MET A 1 -24.27 -18.31 -0.18
CA MET A 1 -24.80 -16.97 0.17
C MET A 1 -23.62 -16.11 0.56
N LYS A 2 -23.34 -14.99 -0.13
CA LYS A 2 -22.32 -14.04 0.32
C LYS A 2 -22.87 -13.38 1.59
N ASN A 3 -22.11 -13.45 2.68
CA ASN A 3 -22.50 -12.80 3.92
C ASN A 3 -22.47 -11.28 3.67
N ASN A 4 -23.64 -10.65 3.64
CA ASN A 4 -23.79 -9.22 3.31
C ASN A 4 -23.53 -8.32 4.53
N ASN A 5 -23.17 -8.88 5.69
CA ASN A 5 -22.82 -8.07 6.83
C ASN A 5 -21.45 -7.42 6.61
N PRO A 6 -21.35 -6.09 6.70
CA PRO A 6 -20.06 -5.43 6.62
C PRO A 6 -19.19 -5.90 7.78
N ARG A 7 -17.89 -6.09 7.49
CA ARG A 7 -16.86 -6.39 8.50
C ARG A 7 -17.01 -5.46 9.71
N PRO A 8 -16.75 -5.90 10.96
CA PRO A 8 -16.78 -5.02 12.12
C PRO A 8 -15.97 -3.72 11.91
N VAL A 9 -16.40 -2.60 12.51
CA VAL A 9 -15.75 -1.29 12.33
C VAL A 9 -14.25 -1.35 12.59
N ALA A 10 -13.85 -1.96 13.71
CA ALA A 10 -12.44 -2.10 14.09
C ALA A 10 -11.61 -2.78 13.00
N GLN A 11 -12.13 -3.87 12.41
CA GLN A 11 -11.45 -4.57 11.32
C GLN A 11 -11.35 -3.71 10.05
N ARG A 12 -12.33 -2.85 9.77
CA ARG A 12 -12.26 -1.93 8.63
C ARG A 12 -11.22 -0.83 8.86
N CYS A 13 -11.13 -0.31 10.08
CA CYS A 13 -10.11 0.67 10.46
C CYS A 13 -8.70 0.07 10.34
N GLU A 14 -8.50 -1.17 10.79
CA GLU A 14 -7.24 -1.89 10.65
C GLU A 14 -6.84 -2.07 9.17
N VAL A 15 -7.79 -2.48 8.32
CA VAL A 15 -7.54 -2.63 6.88
C VAL A 15 -7.20 -1.29 6.24
N PHE A 16 -7.89 -0.21 6.62
CA PHE A 16 -7.56 1.13 6.15
C PHE A 16 -6.14 1.55 6.58
N GLN A 17 -5.80 1.33 7.85
CA GLN A 17 -4.49 1.67 8.40
C GLN A 17 -3.39 0.91 7.65
N ASN A 18 -3.55 -0.40 7.47
CA ASN A 18 -2.62 -1.23 6.70
C ASN A 18 -2.40 -0.72 5.27
N VAL A 19 -3.49 -0.36 4.58
CA VAL A 19 -3.41 0.22 3.23
C VAL A 19 -2.66 1.55 3.25
N PHE A 20 -2.98 2.42 4.20
CA PHE A 20 -2.36 3.73 4.32
C PHE A 20 -0.87 3.64 4.66
N ASP A 21 -0.47 2.74 5.56
CA ASP A 21 0.93 2.52 5.95
C ASP A 21 1.76 2.01 4.76
N ILE A 22 1.21 1.12 3.94
CA ILE A 22 1.86 0.68 2.69
C ILE A 22 2.05 1.86 1.73
N LEU A 23 1.02 2.69 1.54
CA LEU A 23 1.11 3.85 0.67
C LEU A 23 2.15 4.86 1.17
N LEU A 24 2.19 5.11 2.47
CA LEU A 24 3.17 5.99 3.09
C LEU A 24 4.59 5.47 2.86
N PHE A 25 4.84 4.19 3.11
CA PHE A 25 6.13 3.56 2.81
C PHE A 25 6.48 3.68 1.32
N ALA A 26 5.57 3.30 0.43
CA ALA A 26 5.79 3.29 -1.01
C ALA A 26 6.07 4.70 -1.56
N GLY A 27 5.35 5.71 -1.07
CA GLY A 27 5.51 7.10 -1.52
C GLY A 27 6.89 7.67 -1.20
N HIS A 28 7.46 7.28 -0.06
CA HIS A 28 8.79 7.74 0.39
C HIS A 28 9.94 6.80 0.03
N ALA A 29 9.65 5.63 -0.55
CA ALA A 29 10.68 4.68 -0.97
C ALA A 29 11.58 5.29 -2.06
N THR A 30 12.88 5.39 -1.77
CA THR A 30 13.87 5.94 -2.72
C THR A 30 14.35 4.92 -3.76
N LYS A 31 13.96 3.65 -3.62
CA LYS A 31 14.30 2.53 -4.50
C LYS A 31 13.07 1.63 -4.67
N PRO A 32 12.98 0.84 -5.75
CA PRO A 32 11.94 -0.17 -5.88
C PRO A 32 11.93 -1.14 -4.69
N PHE A 33 10.74 -1.49 -4.21
CA PHE A 33 10.55 -2.33 -3.01
C PHE A 33 9.82 -3.64 -3.34
N THR A 34 9.93 -4.62 -2.46
CA THR A 34 9.37 -5.96 -2.57
C THR A 34 8.30 -6.21 -1.51
N SER A 35 7.60 -7.35 -1.59
CA SER A 35 6.70 -7.78 -0.52
C SER A 35 7.42 -8.07 0.80
N HIS A 36 8.72 -8.40 0.77
CA HIS A 36 9.51 -8.61 1.97
C HIS A 36 9.83 -7.29 2.68
N ASP A 37 10.13 -6.24 1.92
CA ASP A 37 10.34 -4.90 2.51
C ASP A 37 9.08 -4.42 3.24
N ILE A 38 7.88 -4.71 2.71
CA ILE A 38 6.62 -4.41 3.40
C ILE A 38 6.45 -5.24 4.67
N GLN A 39 6.82 -6.52 4.63
CA GLN A 39 6.73 -7.40 5.81
C GLN A 39 7.65 -6.91 6.94
N GLU A 40 8.88 -6.51 6.59
CA GLU A 40 9.90 -6.10 7.54
C GLU A 40 9.69 -4.68 8.08
N CYS A 41 9.24 -3.74 7.23
CA CYS A 41 9.22 -2.32 7.57
C CYS A 41 7.82 -1.75 7.84
N VAL A 42 6.75 -2.45 7.45
CA VAL A 42 5.38 -1.88 7.47
C VAL A 42 4.43 -2.71 8.33
N MET A 43 4.34 -4.02 8.09
CA MET A 43 3.40 -4.88 8.83
C MET A 43 3.89 -6.32 8.96
N ASP A 44 3.75 -6.89 10.17
CA ASP A 44 3.97 -8.31 10.40
C ASP A 44 2.75 -9.12 9.93
N ALA A 45 2.70 -9.40 8.64
CA ALA A 45 1.67 -10.21 8.00
C ALA A 45 2.28 -11.26 7.08
N SER A 46 1.49 -12.26 6.69
CA SER A 46 1.94 -13.25 5.72
C SER A 46 2.25 -12.60 4.36
N ILE A 47 3.27 -13.10 3.66
CA ILE A 47 3.62 -12.61 2.32
C ILE A 47 2.43 -12.68 1.35
N ASN A 48 1.57 -13.70 1.46
CA ASN A 48 0.36 -13.80 0.63
C ASN A 48 -0.62 -12.65 0.91
N THR A 49 -0.82 -12.28 2.18
CA THR A 49 -1.66 -11.15 2.57
C THR A 49 -1.11 -9.85 2.01
N ILE A 50 0.20 -9.64 2.14
CA ILE A 50 0.88 -8.45 1.59
C ILE A 50 0.74 -8.41 0.06
N GLN A 51 0.92 -9.54 -0.63
CA GLN A 51 0.76 -9.62 -2.08
C GLN A 51 -0.67 -9.27 -2.52
N ASN A 52 -1.69 -9.63 -1.75
CA ASN A 52 -3.07 -9.22 -2.04
C ASN A 52 -3.23 -7.69 -1.93
N TYR A 53 -2.69 -7.06 -0.88
CA TYR A 53 -2.69 -5.60 -0.77
C TYR A 53 -1.96 -4.94 -1.94
N LEU A 54 -0.77 -5.43 -2.30
CA LEU A 54 0.01 -4.89 -3.41
C LEU A 54 -0.68 -5.11 -4.75
N ALA A 55 -1.39 -6.22 -4.94
CA ALA A 55 -2.19 -6.47 -6.13
C ALA A 55 -3.35 -5.46 -6.25
N ASP A 56 -4.11 -5.25 -5.18
CA ASP A 56 -5.22 -4.30 -5.13
C ASP A 56 -4.74 -2.86 -5.35
N LEU A 57 -3.64 -2.47 -4.70
CA LEU A 57 -3.05 -1.14 -4.85
C LEU A 57 -2.54 -0.89 -6.28
N LYS A 58 -1.95 -1.92 -6.90
CA LYS A 58 -1.52 -1.86 -8.30
C LYS A 58 -2.71 -1.74 -9.25
N GLU A 59 -3.75 -2.56 -9.06
CA GLU A 59 -4.97 -2.49 -9.88
C GLU A 59 -5.64 -1.12 -9.81
N ARG A 60 -5.56 -0.46 -8.64
CA ARG A 60 -6.10 0.89 -8.41
C ARG A 60 -5.17 2.02 -8.86
N GLY A 61 -3.96 1.72 -9.34
CA GLY A 61 -3.01 2.71 -9.86
C GLY A 61 -2.20 3.48 -8.80
N TYR A 62 -2.14 3.00 -7.56
CA TYR A 62 -1.32 3.62 -6.51
C TYR A 62 0.16 3.22 -6.61
N ILE A 63 0.42 1.99 -7.05
CA ILE A 63 1.76 1.48 -7.28
C ILE A 63 1.82 0.81 -8.65
N GLU A 64 3.03 0.64 -9.18
CA GLU A 64 3.26 -0.08 -10.42
C GLU A 64 4.42 -1.07 -10.26
N LYS A 65 4.51 -2.02 -11.20
CA LYS A 65 5.60 -2.99 -11.24
C LYS A 65 6.81 -2.34 -11.91
N ASP A 66 7.92 -2.33 -11.21
CA ASP A 66 9.23 -1.95 -11.76
C ASP A 66 9.92 -3.16 -12.41
N SER A 67 9.80 -4.34 -11.79
CA SER A 67 10.24 -5.62 -12.34
C SER A 67 9.30 -6.76 -11.92
N ASN A 68 9.63 -8.02 -12.24
CA ASN A 68 8.87 -9.19 -11.79
C ASN A 68 8.57 -9.18 -10.28
N ARG A 69 9.50 -8.69 -9.44
CA ARG A 69 9.39 -8.76 -7.98
C ARG A 69 9.32 -7.41 -7.26
N THR A 70 9.63 -6.32 -7.94
CA THR A 70 9.71 -4.98 -7.34
C THR A 70 8.55 -4.08 -7.75
N TYR A 71 8.23 -3.13 -6.89
CA TYR A 71 7.18 -2.14 -7.05
C TYR A 71 7.75 -0.74 -6.80
N VAL A 72 7.12 0.26 -7.41
CA VAL A 72 7.36 1.68 -7.15
C VAL A 72 6.02 2.40 -6.99
N ALA A 73 6.00 3.47 -6.20
CA ALA A 73 4.82 4.34 -6.11
C ALA A 73 4.66 5.14 -7.41
N THR A 74 3.41 5.23 -7.89
CA THR A 74 3.08 6.10 -9.02
C THR A 74 3.19 7.57 -8.62
N GLN A 75 3.28 8.47 -9.60
CA GLN A 75 3.26 9.91 -9.33
C GLN A 75 1.97 10.33 -8.59
N PHE A 76 0.84 9.70 -8.92
CA PHE A 76 -0.43 9.94 -8.23
C PHE A 76 -0.32 9.72 -6.71
N THR A 77 0.31 8.62 -6.26
CA THR A 77 0.52 8.37 -4.83
C THR A 77 1.46 9.39 -4.20
N LYS A 78 2.52 9.80 -4.91
CA LYS A 78 3.46 10.81 -4.41
C LYS A 78 2.78 12.18 -4.25
N ASP A 79 1.93 12.55 -5.19
CA ASP A 79 1.15 13.79 -5.15
C ASP A 79 0.10 13.73 -4.03
N LEU A 80 -0.61 12.61 -3.90
CA LEU A 80 -1.60 12.38 -2.84
C LEU A 80 -0.99 12.54 -1.44
N LEU A 81 0.23 12.05 -1.25
CA LEU A 81 0.97 12.13 0.01
C LEU A 81 1.83 13.39 0.13
N ASN A 82 1.81 14.27 -0.87
CA ASN A 82 2.62 15.48 -0.93
C ASN A 82 4.13 15.21 -0.64
N VAL A 83 4.66 14.11 -1.18
CA VAL A 83 6.05 13.67 -0.92
C VAL A 83 7.08 14.74 -1.29
N GLU A 84 6.80 15.51 -2.34
CA GLU A 84 7.67 16.61 -2.80
C GLU A 84 7.46 17.93 -2.02
N GLY A 85 6.52 17.98 -1.07
CA GLY A 85 6.26 19.15 -0.25
C GLY A 85 5.73 20.38 -1.01
N LYS A 86 5.09 20.16 -2.16
CA LYS A 86 4.58 21.23 -3.05
C LYS A 86 3.30 21.88 -2.53
N ILE A 87 2.50 21.15 -1.75
CA ILE A 87 1.28 21.65 -1.11
C ILE A 87 1.67 22.19 0.27
N LYS A 88 1.46 23.49 0.49
CA LYS A 88 1.63 24.12 1.81
C LYS A 88 0.27 24.16 2.54
N PRO A 89 0.25 23.96 3.87
CA PRO A 89 -0.95 24.07 4.68
C PRO A 89 -1.52 25.49 4.69
#